data_AF-A0A6V8D3F3-F1
#
_entry.id   AF-A0A6V8D3F3-F1
#
_cell.length_a   1.000
_cell.length_b   1.000
_cell.length_c   1.000
_cell.angle_alpha   90.00
_cell.angle_beta   90.00
_cell.angle_gamma   90.00
#
_symmetry.space_group_name_H-M   'P 1'
#
loop_
_entity.id
_entity.type
_entity.pdbx_description
1 polymer ?
#
loop_
_entity_poly.entity_id
_entity_poly.type
_entity_poly.pdbx_seq_one_letter_code
_entity_poly.pdbx_strand_id
1 'polypeptide(L)'
;MEHNPDRLSVWPGYFDTRVSRRNGRRVPKDSSVIKPDLEGLFMAARKVGLKKIKREENTSHPRRPHDKEGRLWVSRSGAKQSIGANTKEELLQ
;
A
#
# COMPACT_ATOMS: atom_id res chain seq x y z
N MET A 1 -13.71 -8.83 -12.37
CA MET A 1 -12.74 -8.67 -11.26
C MET A 1 -13.45 -9.13 -10.00
N GLU A 2 -12.98 -10.22 -9.41
CA GLU A 2 -13.59 -10.84 -8.23
C GLU A 2 -13.51 -9.86 -7.05
N HIS A 3 -14.66 -9.32 -6.61
CA HIS A 3 -14.73 -8.43 -5.46
C HIS A 3 -14.49 -9.25 -4.19
N ASN A 4 -13.22 -9.37 -3.79
CA ASN A 4 -12.87 -9.95 -2.51
C ASN A 4 -12.77 -8.83 -1.45
N PRO A 5 -13.77 -8.69 -0.56
CA PRO A 5 -13.81 -7.61 0.43
C PRO A 5 -12.68 -7.70 1.46
N ASP A 6 -12.01 -8.85 1.58
CA ASP A 6 -10.85 -9.03 2.45
C ASP A 6 -9.56 -8.47 1.84
N ARG A 7 -9.52 -8.15 0.53
CA ARG A 7 -8.30 -7.67 -0.12
C ARG A 7 -8.23 -6.14 -0.15
N LEU A 8 -7.22 -5.59 0.52
CA LEU A 8 -6.87 -4.18 0.49
C LEU A 8 -5.76 -3.94 -0.54
N SER A 9 -5.98 -3.00 -1.47
CA SER A 9 -4.90 -2.53 -2.36
C SER A 9 -4.11 -1.42 -1.68
N VAL A 10 -2.80 -1.62 -1.55
CA VAL A 10 -1.81 -0.65 -1.09
C VAL A 10 -0.89 -0.33 -2.27
N TRP A 11 -0.66 0.96 -2.50
CA TRP A 11 0.11 1.44 -3.65
C TRP A 11 1.35 2.17 -3.16
N PRO A 12 2.52 2.02 -3.80
CA PRO A 12 3.74 2.73 -3.42
C PRO A 12 3.51 4.24 -3.32
N GLY A 13 2.82 4.85 -4.31
CA GLY A 13 2.53 6.28 -4.31
C GLY A 13 1.61 6.78 -3.18
N TYR A 14 1.08 5.92 -2.30
CA TYR A 14 0.47 6.36 -1.04
C TYR A 14 1.49 6.93 -0.07
N PHE A 15 2.76 6.53 -0.19
CA PHE A 15 3.88 6.92 0.65
C PHE A 15 4.83 7.90 -0.04
N ASP A 16 4.55 8.37 -1.27
CA ASP A 16 5.46 9.26 -2.00
C ASP A 16 5.37 10.70 -1.49
N THR A 17 6.45 11.21 -0.89
CA THR A 17 6.53 12.59 -0.39
C THR A 17 6.37 13.64 -1.49
N ARG A 18 6.77 13.30 -2.72
CA ARG A 18 6.70 14.19 -3.90
C ARG A 18 5.26 14.38 -4.40
N VAL A 19 4.36 13.47 -4.01
CA VAL A 19 2.94 13.51 -4.39
C VAL A 19 2.14 14.20 -3.28
N SER A 20 1.27 15.15 -3.63
CA SER A 20 0.38 15.80 -2.66
C SER A 20 -0.70 14.83 -2.14
N ARG A 21 -1.34 15.15 -1.00
CA ARG A 21 -2.47 14.33 -0.50
C ARG A 21 -3.62 14.27 -1.51
N ARG A 22 -3.90 15.37 -2.21
CA ARG A 22 -4.91 15.45 -3.27
C ARG A 22 -4.58 14.51 -4.43
N ASN A 23 -3.30 14.35 -4.75
CA ASN A 23 -2.82 13.56 -5.89
C ASN A 23 -2.51 12.09 -5.55
N GLY A 24 -2.72 11.66 -4.31
CA GLY A 24 -2.72 10.24 -3.95
C GLY A 24 -1.95 9.86 -2.70
N ARG A 25 -1.10 10.74 -2.13
CA ARG A 25 -0.42 10.44 -0.87
C ARG A 25 -1.45 10.27 0.25
N ARG A 26 -1.34 9.19 1.02
CA ARG A 26 -2.26 8.87 2.13
C ARG A 26 -1.66 9.09 3.51
N VAL A 27 -0.33 9.18 3.59
CA VAL A 27 0.41 9.35 4.85
C VAL A 27 0.90 10.79 5.07
N PRO A 28 1.17 11.21 6.32
CA PRO A 28 1.88 12.45 6.64
C PRO A 28 3.25 12.54 5.95
N LYS A 29 3.84 13.74 5.86
CA LYS A 29 5.18 13.88 5.25
C LYS A 29 6.25 13.12 6.04
N ASP A 30 6.14 13.11 7.36
CA ASP A 30 7.12 12.48 8.24
C ASP A 30 7.09 10.94 8.12
N SER A 31 5.95 10.37 7.72
CA SER A 31 5.79 8.93 7.43
C SER A 31 5.88 8.61 5.92
N SER A 32 6.33 9.56 5.10
CA SER A 32 6.47 9.39 3.64
C SER A 32 7.93 9.25 3.25
N VAL A 33 8.19 8.59 2.12
CA VAL A 33 9.54 8.37 1.58
C VAL A 33 9.67 9.01 0.19
N ILE A 34 10.90 9.31 -0.21
CA ILE A 34 11.20 9.79 -1.55
C ILE A 34 11.17 8.60 -2.51
N LYS A 35 10.32 8.67 -3.55
CA LYS A 35 10.25 7.68 -4.63
C LYS A 35 10.09 6.24 -4.11
N PRO A 36 8.97 5.92 -3.42
CA PRO A 36 8.69 4.55 -2.99
C PRO A 36 8.55 3.62 -4.20
N ASP A 37 8.99 2.38 -4.04
CA ASP A 37 8.83 1.31 -5.01
C ASP A 37 8.06 0.12 -4.40
N LEU A 38 7.66 -0.83 -5.26
CA LEU A 38 6.92 -2.00 -4.83
C LEU A 38 7.75 -2.91 -3.90
N GLU A 39 9.06 -2.97 -4.11
CA GLU A 39 9.94 -3.85 -3.34
C GLU A 39 10.14 -3.34 -1.92
N GLY A 40 10.45 -2.07 -1.75
CA GLY A 40 10.54 -1.42 -0.45
C GLY A 40 9.22 -1.50 0.31
N LEU A 41 8.08 -1.31 -0.38
CA LEU A 41 6.76 -1.48 0.21
C LEU A 41 6.53 -2.93 0.70
N PHE A 42 6.91 -3.92 -0.10
CA PHE A 42 6.79 -5.34 0.27
C PHE A 42 7.67 -5.70 1.46
N MET A 43 8.93 -5.27 1.46
CA MET A 43 9.87 -5.50 2.55
C MET A 43 9.42 -4.83 3.85
N ALA A 44 8.93 -3.59 3.77
CA ALA A 44 8.36 -2.88 4.92
C ALA A 44 7.14 -3.62 5.48
N ALA A 45 6.21 -4.06 4.62
CA ALA A 45 5.05 -4.84 5.05
C ALA A 45 5.46 -6.13 5.77
N ARG A 46 6.47 -6.85 5.26
CA ARG A 46 7.01 -8.04 5.94
C ARG A 46 7.66 -7.72 7.27
N LYS A 47 8.42 -6.62 7.36
CA LYS A 47 9.11 -6.19 8.59
C LYS A 47 8.13 -5.85 9.71
N VAL A 48 6.99 -5.24 9.37
CA VAL A 48 5.92 -4.93 10.32
C VAL A 48 5.11 -6.19 10.72
N GLY A 49 5.36 -7.33 10.05
CA GLY A 49 4.74 -8.62 10.39
C GLY A 49 3.46 -8.91 9.62
N LEU A 50 3.12 -8.13 8.58
CA LEU A 50 1.94 -8.38 7.76
C LEU A 50 2.02 -9.76 7.10
N LYS A 51 1.01 -10.58 7.35
CA LYS A 51 0.84 -11.90 6.75
C LYS A 51 -0.11 -11.83 5.55
N LYS A 52 0.01 -12.79 4.63
CA LYS A 52 -0.85 -12.93 3.43
C LYS A 52 -0.85 -11.68 2.55
N ILE A 53 0.35 -11.25 2.17
CA ILE A 53 0.56 -10.15 1.22
C ILE A 53 0.94 -10.73 -0.16
N LYS A 54 0.48 -10.08 -1.24
CA LYS A 54 0.81 -10.46 -2.63
C LYS A 54 1.23 -9.24 -3.43
N ARG A 55 2.39 -9.32 -4.08
CA ARG A 55 2.88 -8.32 -5.03
C ARG A 55 2.20 -8.52 -6.38
N GLU A 56 1.85 -7.41 -7.02
CA GLU A 56 1.38 -7.39 -8.40
C GLU A 56 2.10 -6.26 -9.14
N GLU A 57 3.03 -6.67 -10.01
CA GLU A 57 3.85 -5.78 -10.81
C GLU A 57 3.08 -5.25 -12.03
N ASN A 58 3.65 -4.25 -12.71
CA ASN A 58 3.13 -3.69 -13.97
C ASN A 58 1.67 -3.19 -13.90
N THR A 59 1.20 -2.90 -12.70
CA THR A 59 -0.16 -2.41 -12.46
C THR A 59 -0.10 -0.92 -12.13
N SER A 60 -0.98 -0.14 -12.76
CA SER A 60 -1.04 1.30 -12.55
C SER A 60 -2.20 1.68 -11.63
N HIS A 61 -1.97 2.66 -10.76
CA HIS A 61 -3.05 3.26 -9.98
C HIS A 61 -4.01 3.99 -10.95
N PRO A 62 -5.35 3.93 -10.77
CA PRO A 62 -6.30 4.56 -11.70
C PRO A 62 -6.07 6.06 -11.93
N ARG A 63 -5.59 6.78 -10.91
CA ARG A 63 -5.21 8.21 -11.00
C ARG A 63 -3.83 8.46 -11.63
N ARG A 64 -3.02 7.42 -11.87
CA ARG A 64 -1.65 7.49 -12.42
C ARG A 64 -1.44 6.32 -13.40
N PRO A 65 -2.16 6.30 -14.54
CA PRO A 65 -2.14 5.18 -15.47
C PRO A 65 -0.76 4.90 -16.10
N HIS A 66 0.12 5.91 -16.14
CA HIS A 66 1.43 5.83 -16.77
C HIS A 66 2.55 5.27 -15.87
N ASP A 67 2.42 5.34 -14.54
CA ASP A 67 3.53 5.05 -13.62
C ASP A 67 3.88 3.56 -13.50
N LYS A 68 2.91 2.65 -13.72
CA LYS A 68 3.08 1.19 -13.58
C LYS A 68 3.80 0.77 -12.29
N GLU A 69 3.61 1.53 -11.22
CA GLU A 69 4.29 1.38 -9.92
C GLU A 69 4.08 0.00 -9.25
N GLY A 70 3.08 -0.76 -9.71
CA GLY A 70 2.65 -1.99 -9.09
C GLY A 70 1.82 -1.74 -7.82
N ARG A 71 1.26 -2.81 -7.28
CA ARG A 71 0.49 -2.75 -6.03
C ARG A 71 0.78 -3.94 -5.13
N LEU A 72 0.57 -3.72 -3.84
CA LEU A 72 0.57 -4.75 -2.83
C LEU A 72 -0.87 -5.04 -2.41
N TRP A 73 -1.29 -6.30 -2.56
CA TRP A 73 -2.51 -6.81 -1.96
C TRP A 73 -2.23 -7.23 -0.53
N VAL A 74 -3.05 -6.76 0.40
CA VAL A 74 -2.99 -7.13 1.81
C VAL A 74 -4.34 -7.69 2.24
N SER A 75 -4.34 -8.83 2.92
CA SER A 75 -5.54 -9.36 3.55
C SER A 75 -5.92 -8.53 4.78
N ARG A 76 -7.17 -8.08 4.87
CA ARG A 76 -7.69 -7.30 6.00
C ARG A 76 -7.73 -8.15 7.26
N SER A 77 -8.20 -9.39 7.16
CA SER A 77 -8.13 -10.37 8.24
C SER A 77 -6.69 -10.66 8.65
N GLY A 78 -5.78 -10.79 7.68
CA GLY A 78 -4.34 -10.94 7.91
C GLY A 78 -3.73 -9.75 8.65
N ALA A 79 -4.04 -8.52 8.25
CA ALA A 79 -3.59 -7.30 8.90
C ALA A 79 -4.13 -7.16 10.32
N LYS A 80 -5.44 -7.39 10.52
CA LYS A 80 -6.05 -7.38 11.85
C LYS A 80 -5.39 -8.39 12.79
N GLN A 81 -5.10 -9.59 12.32
CA GLN A 81 -4.47 -10.62 13.12
C GLN A 81 -2.98 -10.34 13.41
N SER A 82 -2.25 -9.79 12.44
CA SER A 82 -0.81 -9.59 12.57
C SER A 82 -0.43 -8.33 13.33
N ILE A 83 -1.12 -7.22 13.05
CA ILE A 83 -0.73 -5.89 13.53
C ILE A 83 -1.89 -5.15 14.20
N GLY A 84 -3.07 -5.76 14.33
CA GLY A 84 -4.23 -5.15 14.98
C GLY A 84 -4.96 -4.09 14.14
N ALA A 85 -4.53 -3.83 12.90
CA ALA A 85 -5.13 -2.81 12.04
C ALA A 85 -6.54 -3.22 11.58
N ASN A 86 -7.54 -2.44 11.97
CA ASN A 86 -8.95 -2.62 11.63
C ASN A 86 -9.37 -1.81 10.41
N THR A 87 -8.68 -0.70 10.14
CA THR A 87 -8.94 0.21 9.03
C THR A 87 -7.77 0.26 8.05
N LYS A 88 -8.02 0.79 6.84
CA LYS A 88 -6.97 0.98 5.84
C LYS A 88 -6.01 2.08 6.29
N GLU A 89 -6.50 3.08 7.00
CA GLU A 89 -5.73 4.20 7.51
C GLU A 89 -4.73 3.75 8.58
N GLU A 90 -5.16 2.92 9.53
CA GLU A 90 -4.29 2.30 10.54
C GLU A 90 -3.19 1.45 9.91
N LEU A 91 -3.51 0.73 8.82
CA LEU A 91 -2.52 -0.07 8.09
C LEU A 91 -1.45 0.78 7.39
N LEU A 92 -1.77 2.05 7.09
CA LEU A 92 -0.87 2.95 6.36
C LEU A 92 -0.06 3.87 7.29
N GLN A 93 -0.35 3.92 8.59
CA GLN A 93 0.45 4.68 9.58
C GLN A 93 1.69 3.89 9.99
#